data_AF-A0A2S0L048-F1
#
_entry.id   AF-A0A2S0L048-F1
#
_cell.length_a   1.000
_cell.length_b   1.000
_cell.length_c   1.000
_cell.angle_alpha   90.00
_cell.angle_beta   90.00
_cell.angle_gamma   90.00
#
_symmetry.space_group_name_H-M   'P 1'
#
loop_
_entity.id
_entity.type
_entity.pdbx_description
1 polymer ?
#
loop_
_entity_poly.entity_id
_entity_poly.type
_entity_poly.pdbx_seq_one_letter_code
_entity_poly.pdbx_strand_id
1 'polypeptide(L)' 'MNSGLGERMGTHESEIYTWAHSTLCGHVDFKKFREIAPNCSKEVIEAIRVLRRNVPEYRDVKVPGLDED' A
#
# COMPACT_ATOMS: atom_id res chain seq x y z
N MET A 1 -20.76 -19.22 -20.88
CA MET A 1 -20.61 -19.64 -19.47
C MET A 1 -19.27 -20.34 -19.31
N ASN A 2 -18.63 -20.14 -18.15
CA ASN A 2 -17.28 -20.54 -17.70
C ASN A 2 -16.13 -19.64 -18.18
N SER A 3 -15.29 -18.99 -17.36
CA SER A 3 -15.20 -18.86 -15.89
C SER A 3 -14.34 -17.62 -15.55
N GLY A 4 -14.96 -16.51 -15.16
CA GLY A 4 -14.29 -15.24 -14.81
C GLY A 4 -13.86 -15.13 -13.35
N LEU A 5 -13.07 -16.09 -12.86
CA LEU A 5 -12.55 -16.11 -11.48
C LEU A 5 -11.02 -16.05 -11.37
N GLY A 6 -10.28 -16.18 -12.48
CA GLY A 6 -8.81 -16.11 -12.50
C GLY A 6 -8.23 -14.69 -12.55
N GLU A 7 -8.98 -13.70 -13.05
CA GLU A 7 -8.45 -12.33 -13.23
C GLU A 7 -8.58 -11.45 -11.97
N ARG A 8 -9.43 -11.82 -11.01
CA ARG A 8 -9.67 -11.02 -9.79
C ARG A 8 -8.63 -11.23 -8.68
N MET A 9 -7.79 -12.27 -8.76
CA MET A 9 -6.75 -12.52 -7.75
C MET A 9 -5.48 -11.68 -7.98
N GLY A 10 -5.29 -11.12 -9.18
CA GLY A 10 -4.16 -10.24 -9.48
C GLY A 10 -4.41 -8.76 -9.22
N THR A 11 -5.66 -8.31 -9.07
CA THR A 11 -5.98 -6.87 -9.03
C THR A 11 -5.84 -6.29 -7.63
N HIS A 12 -6.46 -6.89 -6.62
CA HIS A 12 -6.49 -6.30 -5.27
C HIS A 12 -5.09 -6.23 -4.66
N GLU A 13 -4.33 -7.34 -4.69
CA GLU A 13 -2.95 -7.33 -4.18
C GLU A 13 -2.07 -6.33 -4.96
N SER A 14 -2.18 -6.29 -6.28
CA SER A 14 -1.44 -5.34 -7.12
C SER A 14 -1.80 -3.88 -6.80
N GLU A 15 -3.08 -3.60 -6.56
CA GLU A 15 -3.57 -2.28 -6.15
C GLU A 15 -2.99 -1.89 -4.78
N ILE A 16 -2.99 -2.80 -3.80
CA ILE A 16 -2.38 -2.56 -2.49
C ILE A 16 -0.90 -2.21 -2.61
N TYR A 17 -0.13 -2.96 -3.40
CA TYR A 17 1.29 -2.65 -3.64
C TYR A 17 1.49 -1.34 -4.41
N THR A 18 0.57 -1.00 -5.32
CA THR A 18 0.59 0.28 -6.04
C THR A 18 0.35 1.46 -5.09
N TRP A 19 -0.62 1.34 -4.18
CA TRP A 19 -0.88 2.34 -3.14
C TRP A 19 0.30 2.46 -2.16
N ALA A 20 0.89 1.33 -1.76
CA ALA A 20 2.07 1.30 -0.90
C ALA A 20 3.27 2.00 -1.54
N HIS A 21 3.55 1.69 -2.80
CA HIS A 21 4.59 2.35 -3.58
C HIS A 21 4.32 3.86 -3.72
N SER A 22 3.10 4.24 -4.11
CA SER A 22 2.72 5.65 -4.27
C SER A 22 2.84 6.44 -2.96
N THR A 23 2.52 5.79 -1.83
CA THR A 23 2.71 6.36 -0.49
C THR A 23 4.21 6.58 -0.19
N LEU A 24 5.05 5.58 -0.44
CA LEU A 24 6.50 5.69 -0.23
C LEU A 24 7.17 6.70 -1.17
N CYS A 25 6.61 6.94 -2.35
CA CYS A 25 7.04 7.99 -3.26
C CYS A 25 6.49 9.38 -2.91
N GLY A 26 5.66 9.51 -1.86
CA GLY A 26 5.09 10.78 -1.42
C GLY A 26 3.94 11.30 -2.31
N HIS A 27 3.37 10.46 -3.17
CA HIS A 27 2.22 10.81 -4.02
C HIS A 27 0.88 10.71 -3.29
N VAL A 28 0.85 10.04 -2.14
CA VAL A 28 -0.35 9.82 -1.33
C VAL A 28 -0.14 10.42 0.06
N ASP A 29 -1.05 11.30 0.45
CA ASP A 29 -1.18 11.73 1.85
C ASP A 29 -1.78 10.56 2.65
N PHE A 30 -0.91 9.81 3.33
CA PHE A 30 -1.29 8.60 4.03
C PHE A 30 -2.22 8.88 5.22
N LYS A 31 -2.08 10.04 5.88
CA LYS A 31 -2.94 10.45 6.99
C LYS A 31 -4.38 10.57 6.51
N LYS A 32 -4.60 11.31 5.41
CA LYS A 32 -5.91 11.46 4.80
C LYS A 32 -6.44 10.14 4.23
N PHE A 33 -5.58 9.35 3.60
CA PHE A 33 -5.96 8.04 3.05
C PHE A 33 -6.51 7.10 4.13
N ARG A 34 -5.85 7.03 5.29
CA ARG A 34 -6.28 6.23 6.44
C ARG A 34 -7.66 6.63 6.97
N GLU A 35 -7.97 7.92 6.97
CA GLU A 35 -9.29 8.42 7.40
C GLU A 35 -10.41 8.00 6.44
N ILE A 36 -10.14 8.05 5.13
CA ILE A 36 -11.13 7.71 4.09
C ILE A 36 -11.33 6.19 3.98
N ALA A 37 -10.24 5.43 4.05
CA ALA A 37 -10.24 3.99 3.78
C ALA A 37 -9.49 3.19 4.87
N PRO A 38 -10.00 3.17 6.12
CA PRO A 38 -9.27 2.63 7.28
C PRO A 38 -9.00 1.12 7.23
N ASN A 39 -9.79 0.37 6.47
CA ASN A 39 -9.58 -1.08 6.29
C ASN A 39 -8.49 -1.33 5.23
N CYS A 40 -8.60 -0.68 4.08
CA CYS A 40 -7.59 -0.76 3.01
C CYS A 40 -6.22 -0.28 3.49
N SER A 41 -6.18 0.77 4.33
CA SER A 41 -4.92 1.29 4.87
C SER A 41 -4.16 0.26 5.70
N LYS A 42 -4.81 -0.71 6.35
CA LYS A 42 -4.11 -1.77 7.08
C LYS A 42 -3.32 -2.68 6.14
N GLU A 43 -3.91 -3.04 5.00
CA GLU A 43 -3.26 -3.86 3.98
C GLU A 43 -2.10 -3.09 3.33
N VAL A 44 -2.29 -1.81 3.04
CA VAL A 44 -1.23 -0.92 2.53
C VAL A 44 -0.06 -0.80 3.51
N ILE A 45 -0.31 -0.76 4.82
CA ILE A 45 0.76 -0.73 5.84
C ILE A 45 1.60 -2.01 5.80
N GLU A 46 0.97 -3.18 5.70
CA GLU A 46 1.72 -4.43 5.58
C GLU A 46 2.53 -4.48 4.28
N ALA A 47 1.96 -4.03 3.16
CA ALA A 47 2.68 -3.95 1.89
C ALA A 47 3.87 -2.96 1.95
N ILE A 48 3.70 -1.80 2.61
CA ILE A 48 4.81 -0.86 2.88
C ILE A 48 5.93 -1.55 3.66
N ARG A 49 5.60 -2.35 4.69
CA ARG A 49 6.60 -3.10 5.47
C ARG A 49 7.35 -4.11 4.61
N VAL A 50 6.65 -4.82 3.73
CA VAL A 50 7.27 -5.76 2.78
C VAL A 50 8.20 -5.01 1.83
N LEU A 51 7.75 -3.90 1.27
CA LEU A 51 8.54 -3.07 0.35
C LEU A 51 9.81 -2.53 1.04
N ARG A 52 9.71 -1.99 2.27
CA ARG A 52 10.88 -1.50 3.03
C ARG A 52 11.93 -2.59 3.34
N ARG A 53 11.50 -3.85 3.50
CA ARG A 53 12.42 -4.98 3.73
C ARG A 53 13.18 -5.36 2.47
N ASN A 54 12.51 -5.36 1.32
CA ASN A 54 13.03 -5.91 0.06
C ASN A 54 13.63 -4.86 -0.87
N VAL A 55 13.22 -3.60 -0.78
CA VAL A 55 13.64 -2.51 -1.66
C VAL A 55 14.46 -1.49 -0.84
N PRO A 56 15.79 -1.42 -1.05
CA PRO A 56 16.66 -0.54 -0.26
C PRO A 56 16.25 0.94 -0.27
N GLU A 57 15.76 1.44 -1.41
CA GLU A 57 15.34 2.84 -1.58
C GLU A 57 14.19 3.24 -0.64
N TYR A 58 13.33 2.29 -0.27
CA TYR A 58 12.18 2.58 0.60
C TYR A 58 12.49 2.45 2.08
N ARG A 59 13.60 1.82 2.45
CA ARG A 59 13.90 1.42 3.83
C ARG A 59 13.82 2.57 4.82
N ASP A 60 14.34 3.72 4.44
CA ASP A 60 14.48 4.90 5.31
C ASP A 60 13.47 6.02 4.99
N VAL A 61 12.57 5.80 4.03
CA VAL A 61 11.51 6.76 3.69
C VAL A 61 10.58 6.92 4.89
N LYS A 62 10.40 8.16 5.36
CA LYS A 62 9.42 8.50 6.40
C LYS A 62 8.09 8.88 5.76
N VAL A 63 7.02 8.26 6.23
CA VAL A 63 5.65 8.46 5.76
C VAL A 63 4.85 9.18 6.86
N PRO A 64 4.49 10.46 6.65
CA PRO A 64 3.66 11.20 7.60
C PRO A 64 2.32 10.51 7.86
N GLY A 65 1.91 10.44 9.14
CA GLY A 65 0.71 9.73 9.59
C GLY A 65 0.81 8.20 9.61
N LEU A 66 1.96 7.63 9.23
CA LEU A 66 2.30 6.22 9.46
C LEU A 66 3.44 6.07 10.47
N ASP A 67 4.54 6.80 10.29
CA ASP A 67 5.73 6.73 11.14
C ASP A 67 5.76 7.80 12.25
N GLU A 68 4.79 8.71 12.22
CA GLU A 68 4.56 9.73 13.24
C GLU A 68 3.40 9.26 14.12
N ASP A 69 3.66 9.06 15.42
CA ASP A 69 2.69 8.71 16.46
C ASP A 69 1.72 9.87 16.73
#